data_AF-A0A7C8Z6X4-F1
#
_entry.id   AF-A0A7C8Z6X4-F1
#
_cell.length_a   1.000
_cell.length_b   1.000
_cell.length_c   1.000
_cell.angle_alpha   90.00
_cell.angle_beta   90.00
_cell.angle_gamma   90.00
#
_symmetry.space_group_name_H-M   'P 1'
#
loop_
_entity.id
_entity.type
_entity.pdbx_description
1 polymer ?
#
loop_
_entity_poly.entity_id
_entity_poly.type
_entity_poly.pdbx_seq_one_letter_code
_entity_poly.pdbx_strand_id
1 'polypeptide(L)'
;CYGGSRFPTWISLPCFDKLTRITLFKCENCQLLPSLGQLPSLESLTLAELVLVRIIDLSFYIEATTFDEDNFVAFPTLRKLEIKAMLSLEEWKDMGEVCCFPELSKLVIKDCPHLATL
;
A
#
# COMPACT_ATOMS: atom_id res chain seq x y z
N CYS A 1 -10.77 14.06 6.87
CA CYS A 1 -10.82 12.67 6.38
C CYS A 1 -11.14 12.67 4.90
N TYR A 2 -10.55 11.77 4.12
CA TYR A 2 -10.89 11.61 2.70
C TYR A 2 -12.21 10.84 2.60
N GLY A 3 -13.24 11.48 2.04
CA GLY A 3 -14.59 10.91 1.93
C GLY A 3 -14.87 10.17 0.62
N GLY A 4 -13.91 10.12 -0.30
CA GLY A 4 -14.05 9.42 -1.57
C GLY A 4 -13.93 7.90 -1.42
N SER A 5 -14.60 7.16 -2.31
CA SER A 5 -14.56 5.69 -2.33
C SER A 5 -13.27 5.11 -2.92
N ARG A 6 -12.58 5.90 -3.75
CA ARG A 6 -11.30 5.56 -4.41
C ARG A 6 -10.34 6.71 -4.24
N PHE A 7 -9.06 6.44 -3.99
CA PHE A 7 -8.05 7.49 -4.00
C PHE A 7 -7.86 8.05 -5.40
N PRO A 8 -7.65 9.37 -5.57
CA PRO A 8 -7.41 9.92 -6.88
C PRO A 8 -5.99 9.57 -7.33
N THR A 9 -5.78 9.48 -8.64
CA THR A 9 -4.48 9.13 -9.24
C THR A 9 -3.38 10.17 -9.02
N TRP A 10 -3.69 11.32 -8.41
CA TRP A 10 -2.70 12.37 -8.14
C TRP A 10 -1.53 11.88 -7.27
N ILE A 11 -1.77 10.92 -6.37
CA ILE A 11 -0.73 10.41 -5.47
C ILE A 11 0.37 9.65 -6.21
N SER A 12 0.09 9.18 -7.43
CA SER A 12 1.03 8.48 -8.31
C SER A 12 1.61 9.41 -9.39
N LEU A 13 1.37 10.73 -9.31
CA LEU A 13 1.96 11.68 -10.24
C LEU A 13 3.45 11.94 -9.91
N PRO A 14 4.29 12.24 -10.92
CA PRO A 14 5.73 12.53 -10.74
C PRO A 14 6.02 13.67 -9.75
N CYS A 15 5.03 14.56 -9.52
CA CYS A 15 5.13 15.63 -8.53
C CYS A 15 5.38 15.10 -7.09
N PHE A 16 5.12 13.83 -6.83
CA PHE A 16 5.28 13.18 -5.53
C PHE A 16 6.50 12.25 -5.44
N ASP A 17 7.42 12.29 -6.41
CA ASP A 17 8.61 11.42 -6.43
C ASP A 17 9.48 11.55 -5.18
N LYS A 18 9.43 12.69 -4.48
CA LYS A 18 10.17 12.96 -3.24
C LYS A 18 9.39 12.66 -1.96
N LEU A 19 8.18 12.10 -2.08
CA LEU A 19 7.33 11.83 -0.94
C LEU A 19 7.89 10.64 -0.15
N THR A 20 8.41 10.91 1.04
CA THR A 20 9.09 9.89 1.86
C THR A 20 8.18 9.21 2.87
N ARG A 21 7.04 9.81 3.21
CA ARG A 21 6.13 9.27 4.21
C ARG A 21 4.67 9.46 3.83
N ILE A 22 3.90 8.38 3.94
CA ILE A 22 2.45 8.38 3.78
C ILE A 22 1.80 7.77 5.02
N THR A 23 0.73 8.41 5.48
CA THR A 23 -0.16 7.84 6.50
C THR A 23 -1.59 7.98 6.01
N LEU A 24 -2.23 6.84 5.74
CA LEU A 24 -3.66 6.76 5.47
C LEU A 24 -4.35 6.34 6.77
N PHE A 25 -5.05 7.29 7.38
CA PHE A 25 -5.71 7.12 8.67
C PHE A 25 -7.20 7.46 8.57
N LYS A 26 -8.07 6.59 9.08
CA LYS A 26 -9.52 6.81 9.14
C LYS A 26 -10.13 7.27 7.80
N CYS A 27 -9.76 6.59 6.72
CA CYS A 27 -10.39 6.79 5.40
C CYS A 27 -11.58 5.84 5.29
N GLU A 28 -12.69 6.22 5.93
CA GLU A 28 -13.85 5.35 6.18
C GLU A 28 -14.51 4.82 4.90
N ASN A 29 -14.46 5.58 3.80
CA ASN A 29 -15.05 5.17 2.53
C ASN A 29 -14.06 4.42 1.61
N CYS A 30 -12.79 4.30 2.00
CA CYS A 30 -11.76 3.70 1.16
C CYS A 30 -11.94 2.18 1.09
N GLN A 31 -12.33 1.69 -0.08
CA GLN A 31 -12.44 0.24 -0.36
C GLN A 31 -11.19 -0.29 -1.07
N LEU A 32 -10.53 0.57 -1.85
CA LEU A 32 -9.35 0.24 -2.65
C LEU A 32 -8.22 1.21 -2.33
N LEU A 33 -7.04 0.66 -2.05
CA LEU A 33 -5.84 1.44 -1.85
C LEU A 33 -5.34 2.02 -3.19
N PRO A 34 -4.71 3.20 -3.19
CA PRO A 34 -4.00 3.69 -4.37
C PRO A 34 -2.77 2.85 -4.68
N SER A 35 -2.29 2.93 -5.93
CA SER A 35 -1.04 2.32 -6.38
C SER A 35 0.18 3.06 -5.80
N LEU A 36 0.50 2.77 -4.55
CA LEU A 36 1.59 3.41 -3.80
C LEU A 36 2.95 2.80 -4.09
N GLY A 37 3.01 1.57 -4.64
CA GLY A 37 4.28 0.89 -4.90
C GLY A 37 5.15 1.54 -5.97
N GLN A 38 4.58 2.43 -6.78
CA GLN A 38 5.32 3.19 -7.79
C GLN A 38 6.10 4.38 -7.21
N LEU A 39 5.92 4.71 -5.93
CA LEU A 39 6.57 5.86 -5.30
C LEU A 39 8.05 5.56 -5.00
N PRO A 40 9.01 6.23 -5.70
CA PRO A 40 10.40 5.83 -5.66
C PRO A 40 11.11 6.18 -4.35
N SER A 41 10.71 7.25 -3.67
CA SER A 41 11.36 7.72 -2.43
C SER A 41 10.58 7.38 -1.16
N LEU A 42 9.54 6.56 -1.23
CA LEU A 42 8.68 6.29 -0.07
C LEU A 42 9.40 5.39 0.94
N GLU A 43 9.77 5.94 2.10
CA GLU A 43 10.50 5.24 3.16
C GLU A 43 9.59 4.68 4.26
N SER A 44 8.45 5.33 4.52
CA SER A 44 7.51 4.90 5.56
C SER A 44 6.07 4.99 5.08
N LEU A 45 5.35 3.88 5.23
CA LEU A 45 3.93 3.77 4.94
C LEU A 45 3.16 3.29 6.16
N THR A 46 2.05 3.95 6.46
CA THR A 46 1.14 3.55 7.53
C THR A 46 -0.28 3.53 7.01
N LEU A 47 -0.92 2.36 7.10
CA LEU A 47 -2.31 2.11 6.80
C LEU A 47 -3.02 1.82 8.12
N ALA A 48 -3.94 2.70 8.52
CA ALA A 48 -4.57 2.61 9.83
C ALA A 48 -6.06 2.95 9.81
N GLU A 49 -6.88 2.11 10.45
CA GLU A 49 -8.34 2.29 10.55
C GLU A 49 -9.02 2.43 9.17
N LEU A 50 -8.56 1.66 8.18
CA LEU A 50 -9.16 1.58 6.84
C LEU A 50 -10.23 0.48 6.82
N VAL A 51 -11.37 0.76 7.45
CA VAL A 51 -12.36 -0.26 7.83
C VAL A 51 -13.07 -0.96 6.67
N LEU A 52 -13.04 -0.42 5.45
CA LEU A 52 -13.67 -1.05 4.28
C LEU A 52 -12.69 -1.78 3.37
N VAL A 53 -11.37 -1.67 3.60
CA VAL A 53 -10.37 -2.40 2.82
C VAL A 53 -10.36 -3.84 3.29
N ARG A 54 -10.79 -4.75 2.40
CA ARG A 54 -10.83 -6.20 2.67
C ARG A 54 -9.63 -6.94 2.09
N ILE A 55 -9.07 -6.44 1.00
CA ILE A 55 -7.98 -7.08 0.27
C ILE A 55 -6.93 -6.02 -0.08
N ILE A 56 -5.67 -6.32 0.20
CA ILE A 56 -4.52 -5.64 -0.42
C ILE A 56 -4.15 -6.48 -1.64
N ASP A 57 -4.52 -6.03 -2.83
CA ASP A 57 -4.27 -6.73 -4.08
C ASP A 57 -3.09 -6.14 -4.86
N LEU A 58 -2.82 -6.67 -6.06
CA LEU A 58 -1.71 -6.25 -6.89
C LEU A 58 -1.78 -4.76 -7.31
N SER A 59 -2.98 -4.17 -7.30
CA SER A 59 -3.17 -2.75 -7.67
C SER A 59 -2.53 -1.78 -6.68
N PHE A 60 -2.25 -2.25 -5.46
CA PHE A 60 -1.53 -1.49 -4.45
C PHE A 60 -0.06 -1.23 -4.83
N TYR A 61 0.56 -2.15 -5.57
CA TYR A 61 1.96 -2.05 -5.96
C TYR A 61 2.14 -1.30 -7.27
N ILE A 62 1.24 -1.52 -8.23
CA ILE A 62 1.39 -1.01 -9.60
C ILE A 62 0.06 -0.68 -10.24
N GLU A 63 0.06 0.28 -11.15
CA GLU A 63 -1.07 0.51 -12.06
C GLU A 63 -0.99 -0.47 -13.25
N ALA A 64 -2.12 -1.09 -13.60
CA ALA A 64 -2.22 -2.18 -14.59
C ALA A 64 -1.66 -1.88 -15.99
N THR A 65 -1.39 -0.62 -16.31
CA THR A 65 -0.87 -0.15 -17.61
C THR A 65 0.66 -0.13 -17.70
N THR A 66 1.37 -0.42 -16.60
CA THR A 66 2.84 -0.27 -16.50
C THR A 66 3.59 -1.57 -16.23
N PHE A 67 2.91 -2.72 -16.39
CA PHE A 67 3.48 -4.03 -16.08
C PHE A 67 4.47 -4.49 -17.16
N ASP A 68 5.75 -4.19 -16.94
CA ASP A 68 6.88 -4.86 -17.58
C ASP A 68 7.46 -5.83 -16.55
N GLU A 69 7.16 -7.12 -16.70
CA GLU A 69 7.32 -8.14 -15.65
C GLU A 69 8.77 -8.30 -15.17
N ASP A 70 9.75 -7.98 -16.03
CA ASP A 70 11.16 -8.30 -15.80
C ASP A 70 11.92 -7.25 -14.98
N ASN A 71 11.39 -6.04 -14.79
CA ASN A 71 12.16 -4.92 -14.18
C ASN A 71 11.42 -4.09 -13.13
N PHE A 72 10.16 -4.41 -12.82
CA PHE A 72 9.41 -3.61 -11.85
C PHE A 72 9.76 -3.99 -10.40
N VAL A 73 10.19 -3.00 -9.62
CA VAL A 73 10.41 -3.11 -8.18
C VAL A 73 9.41 -2.18 -7.49
N ALA A 74 8.43 -2.76 -6.81
CA ALA A 74 7.54 -1.98 -5.96
C ALA A 74 8.32 -1.46 -4.74
N PHE A 75 7.93 -0.29 -4.25
CA PHE A 75 8.42 0.29 -2.99
C PHE A 75 9.96 0.19 -2.81
N PRO A 76 10.77 0.70 -3.76
CA PRO A 76 12.21 0.44 -3.81
C PRO A 76 12.99 0.96 -2.60
N THR A 77 12.44 1.92 -1.83
CA THR A 77 13.08 2.54 -0.67
C THR A 77 12.31 2.34 0.64
N LEU A 78 11.22 1.57 0.63
CA LEU A 78 10.33 1.44 1.78
C LEU A 78 10.99 0.64 2.90
N ARG A 79 11.27 1.32 4.01
CA ARG A 79 11.93 0.74 5.18
C ARG A 79 10.95 0.33 6.26
N LYS A 80 9.79 0.97 6.30
CA LYS A 80 8.77 0.80 7.34
C LYS A 80 7.37 0.68 6.74
N LEU A 81 6.70 -0.44 6.99
CA LEU A 81 5.30 -0.66 6.67
C LEU A 81 4.52 -0.97 7.95
N GLU A 82 3.49 -0.19 8.23
CA GLU A 82 2.58 -0.42 9.35
C GLU A 82 1.14 -0.60 8.87
N ILE A 83 0.51 -1.70 9.25
CA ILE A 83 -0.90 -2.02 9.01
C ILE A 83 -1.57 -2.16 10.38
N LYS A 84 -2.49 -1.26 10.72
CA LYS A 84 -3.04 -1.13 12.07
C LYS A 84 -4.56 -1.02 12.07
N ALA A 85 -5.23 -1.75 12.94
CA ALA A 85 -6.68 -1.64 13.16
C ALA A 85 -7.49 -1.72 11.84
N MET A 86 -7.02 -2.51 10.87
CA MET A 86 -7.73 -2.77 9.62
C MET A 86 -8.65 -3.96 9.83
N LEU A 87 -9.77 -3.70 10.50
CA LEU A 87 -10.61 -4.75 11.06
C LEU A 87 -11.21 -5.69 10.01
N SER A 88 -11.52 -5.19 8.80
CA SER A 88 -12.09 -5.98 7.72
C SER A 88 -11.06 -6.59 6.76
N LEU A 89 -9.76 -6.38 7.01
CA LEU A 89 -8.71 -6.89 6.14
C LEU A 89 -8.63 -8.40 6.28
N GLU A 90 -8.92 -9.10 5.18
CA GLU A 90 -8.99 -10.56 5.09
C GLU A 90 -7.76 -11.14 4.39
N GLU A 91 -7.32 -10.49 3.31
CA GLU A 91 -6.23 -10.97 2.46
C GLU A 91 -5.20 -9.88 2.17
N TRP A 92 -3.92 -10.25 2.19
CA TRP A 92 -2.84 -9.47 1.61
C TRP A 92 -2.11 -10.34 0.58
N LYS A 93 -2.21 -9.93 -0.69
CA LYS A 93 -1.56 -10.61 -1.81
C LYS A 93 -0.19 -9.99 -2.06
N ASP A 94 0.84 -10.82 -1.95
CA ASP A 94 2.18 -10.47 -2.43
C ASP A 94 2.28 -10.73 -3.95
N MET A 95 3.23 -10.06 -4.63
CA MET A 95 3.48 -10.26 -6.07
C MET A 95 4.25 -11.56 -6.38
N GLY A 96 4.37 -12.49 -5.42
CA GLY A 96 5.08 -13.76 -5.62
C GLY A 96 6.60 -13.58 -5.65
N GLU A 97 7.25 -13.96 -6.76
CA GLU A 97 8.72 -13.91 -6.91
C GLU A 97 9.29 -12.50 -7.14
N VAL A 98 8.42 -11.50 -7.32
CA VAL A 98 8.82 -10.10 -7.51
C VAL A 98 9.12 -9.46 -6.15
N CYS A 99 10.33 -8.94 -5.97
CA CYS A 99 10.73 -8.24 -4.75
C CYS A 99 9.93 -6.94 -4.56
N CYS A 100 8.80 -7.01 -3.86
CA CYS A 100 7.93 -5.86 -3.57
C CYS A 100 8.52 -4.86 -2.60
N PHE A 101 9.56 -5.25 -1.84
CA PHE A 101 10.01 -4.53 -0.65
C PHE A 101 11.51 -4.74 -0.38
N PRO A 102 12.42 -4.38 -1.30
CA PRO A 102 13.85 -4.72 -1.19
C PRO A 102 14.54 -4.16 0.07
N GLU A 103 14.07 -3.01 0.58
CA GLU A 103 14.68 -2.28 1.70
C GLU A 103 13.88 -2.39 3.01
N LEU A 104 12.85 -3.25 3.06
CA LEU A 104 11.93 -3.29 4.20
C LEU A 104 12.58 -3.91 5.43
N SER A 105 12.89 -3.03 6.38
CA SER A 105 13.49 -3.38 7.67
C SER A 105 12.47 -3.60 8.80
N LYS A 106 11.26 -3.05 8.65
CA LYS A 106 10.24 -3.06 9.70
C LYS A 106 8.83 -3.22 9.13
N LEU A 107 8.24 -4.37 9.40
CA LEU A 107 6.83 -4.65 9.20
C LEU A 107 6.10 -4.71 10.55
N VAL A 108 5.00 -3.96 10.69
CA VAL A 108 4.13 -4.00 11.87
C VAL A 108 2.71 -4.26 11.42
N ILE A 109 2.14 -5.38 11.87
CA ILE A 109 0.72 -5.68 11.70
C ILE A 109 0.13 -5.78 13.09
N LYS A 110 -0.90 -4.96 13.38
CA LYS A 110 -1.49 -4.88 14.72
C LYS A 110 -3.00 -4.68 14.62
N ASP A 111 -3.75 -5.40 15.44
CA ASP A 111 -5.21 -5.30 15.50
C ASP A 111 -5.89 -5.55 14.14
N CYS A 112 -5.41 -6.56 13.38
CA CYS A 112 -5.99 -7.02 12.11
C CYS A 112 -6.53 -8.47 12.27
N PRO A 113 -7.69 -8.66 12.90
CA PRO A 113 -8.15 -9.98 13.37
C PRO A 113 -8.57 -10.96 12.27
N HIS A 114 -8.89 -10.46 11.07
CA HIS A 114 -9.36 -11.27 9.94
C HIS A 114 -8.28 -11.59 8.91
N LEU A 115 -7.07 -11.05 9.06
CA LEU A 115 -5.98 -11.29 8.13
C LEU A 115 -5.45 -12.72 8.33
N ALA A 116 -5.85 -13.62 7.43
CA ALA A 116 -5.62 -15.05 7.58
C ALA A 116 -4.27 -15.52 7.00
N THR A 117 -3.71 -14.77 6.07
CA THR A 117 -2.50 -15.15 5.31
C THR A 117 -1.60 -13.95 5.08
N LEU A 118 -0.30 -14.19 5.24
CA LEU A 118 0.81 -13.39 4.72
C LEU A 118 1.49 -14.17 3.61
#